data_AF-A0A539EK36-F1
#
_entry.id   AF-A0A539EK36-F1
#
_cell.length_a   1.000
_cell.length_b   1.000
_cell.length_c   1.000
_cell.angle_alpha   90.00
_cell.angle_beta   90.00
_cell.angle_gamma   90.00
#
_symmetry.space_group_name_H-M   'P 1'
#
loop_
_entity.id
_entity.type
_entity.pdbx_description
1 polymer ?
#
loop_
_entity_poly.entity_id
_entity_poly.type
_entity_poly.pdbx_seq_one_letter_code
_entity_poly.pdbx_strand_id
1 'polypeptide(L)' 'MLAAPPRAVALTKRSFNRATESEFDAHLEYEAQLQEVLGKTADHLEGVNAFLEGRSPKFKGE' A
#
# COMPACT_ATOMS: atom_id res chain seq x y z
N MET A 1 1.72 -17.78 3.15
CA MET A 1 1.27 -16.37 3.15
C MET A 1 1.70 -15.76 1.83
N LEU A 2 0.84 -14.98 1.17
CA LEU A 2 1.25 -14.15 0.04
C LEU A 2 2.33 -13.18 0.51
N ALA A 3 3.32 -12.87 -0.33
CA ALA A 3 4.28 -11.82 -0.02
C ALA A 3 3.54 -10.48 0.16
N ALA A 4 4.05 -9.60 1.01
CA ALA A 4 3.48 -8.27 1.23
C ALA A 4 4.54 -7.19 0.99
N PRO A 5 4.22 -6.09 0.30
CA PRO A 5 5.19 -5.03 0.04
C PRO A 5 5.49 -4.24 1.32
N PRO A 6 6.77 -4.11 1.73
CA PRO A 6 7.13 -3.50 3.01
C PRO A 6 6.59 -2.08 3.21
N ARG A 7 6.63 -1.25 2.15
CA ARG A 7 6.11 0.13 2.19
C ARG A 7 4.61 0.18 2.40
N ALA A 8 3.85 -0.67 1.69
CA ALA A 8 2.40 -0.74 1.85
C ALA A 8 2.02 -1.15 3.28
N VAL A 9 2.69 -2.17 3.83
CA VAL A 9 2.44 -2.62 5.21
C VAL A 9 2.71 -1.49 6.22
N ALA A 10 3.82 -0.76 6.05
CA ALA A 10 4.17 0.35 6.93
C ALA A 10 3.15 1.50 6.85
N LEU A 11 2.73 1.88 5.64
CA LEU A 11 1.75 2.98 5.46
C LEU A 11 0.35 2.56 5.89
N THR A 12 -0.08 1.32 5.68
CA THR A 12 -1.34 0.80 6.22
C THR A 12 -1.33 0.86 7.76
N LYS A 13 -0.24 0.44 8.40
CA LYS A 13 -0.11 0.56 9.87
C LYS A 13 -0.21 2.02 10.32
N ARG A 14 0.43 2.94 9.59
CA ARG A 14 0.37 4.38 9.88
C ARG A 14 -1.04 4.94 9.68
N SER A 15 -1.74 4.54 8.62
CA SER A 15 -3.15 4.90 8.37
C SER A 15 -4.03 4.46 9.51
N PHE A 16 -3.95 3.18 9.88
CA PHE A 16 -4.75 2.59 10.94
C PHE A 16 -4.55 3.29 12.28
N ASN A 17 -3.30 3.56 12.67
CA ASN A 17 -3.00 4.28 13.91
C ASN A 17 -3.55 5.72 13.92
N ARG A 18 -3.61 6.38 12.75
CA ARG A 18 -4.14 7.74 12.63
C ARG A 18 -5.66 7.78 12.61
N ALA A 19 -6.32 6.70 12.18
CA ALA A 19 -7.77 6.62 12.04
C ALA A 19 -8.50 6.93 13.36
N THR A 20 -7.94 6.52 14.49
CA THR A 20 -8.53 6.75 15.82
C THR A 20 -8.49 8.20 16.30
N GLU A 21 -7.71 9.05 15.62
CA GLU A 21 -7.49 10.45 15.99
C GLU A 21 -8.03 11.43 14.93
N SER A 22 -8.69 10.93 13.87
CA SER A 22 -9.14 11.73 12.73
C SER A 22 -10.64 11.61 12.50
N GLU A 23 -11.27 12.70 12.08
CA GLU A 23 -12.61 12.66 11.49
C GLU A 23 -12.61 11.80 10.21
N PHE A 24 -13.76 11.19 9.89
CA PHE A 24 -13.87 10.22 8.80
C PHE A 24 -13.40 10.78 7.45
N ASP A 25 -13.88 11.96 7.06
CA ASP A 25 -13.51 12.57 5.77
C ASP A 25 -12.00 12.89 5.69
N ALA A 26 -11.41 13.36 6.79
CA ALA A 26 -9.97 13.63 6.86
C ALA A 26 -9.14 12.34 6.79
N HIS A 27 -9.67 11.24 7.32
CA HIS A 27 -9.04 9.93 7.20
C HIS A 27 -9.06 9.42 5.76
N LEU A 28 -10.20 9.53 5.06
CA LEU A 28 -10.31 9.13 3.65
C LEU A 28 -9.35 9.92 2.75
N GLU A 29 -9.24 11.24 2.95
CA GLU A 29 -8.28 12.08 2.22
C GLU A 29 -6.83 11.63 2.48
N TYR A 30 -6.51 11.29 3.73
CA TYR A 30 -5.18 10.77 4.07
C TYR A 30 -4.91 9.41 3.42
N GLU A 31 -5.88 8.50 3.40
CA GLU A 31 -5.76 7.22 2.71
C GLU A 31 -5.54 7.38 1.21
N ALA A 32 -6.28 8.30 0.57
CA ALA A 32 -6.12 8.61 -0.85
C ALA A 32 -4.69 9.07 -1.17
N GLN A 33 -4.11 9.94 -0.34
CA GLN A 33 -2.72 10.40 -0.49
C GLN A 33 -1.72 9.24 -0.34
N LEU A 34 -1.93 8.35 0.64
CA LEU A 34 -1.07 7.18 0.83
C LEU A 34 -1.15 6.23 -0.37
N GLN A 35 -2.34 6.02 -0.94
CA GLN A 35 -2.54 5.21 -2.15
C GLN A 35 -1.87 5.86 -3.37
N GLU A 36 -1.93 7.17 -3.53
CA GLU A 36 -1.22 7.87 -4.61
C GLU A 36 0.30 7.65 -4.52
N VAL A 37 0.88 7.73 -3.33
CA VAL A 37 2.30 7.46 -3.10
C VAL A 37 2.62 6.00 -3.42
N LEU A 38 1.82 5.05 -2.93
CA LEU A 38 2.04 3.62 -3.15
C LEU A 38 1.87 3.21 -4.62
N GLY A 39 0.91 3.80 -5.35
CA GLY A 39 0.69 3.52 -6.77
C GLY A 39 1.87 3.85 -7.66
N LYS A 40 2.79 4.71 -7.20
CA LYS A 40 4.01 5.12 -7.92
C LYS A 40 5.23 4.24 -7.58
N THR A 41 5.09 3.25 -6.71
CA THR A 41 6.20 2.36 -6.30
C THR A 41 6.45 1.24 -7.30
N ALA A 42 7.68 0.72 -7.31
CA ALA A 42 8.03 -0.45 -8.11
C ALA A 42 7.32 -1.70 -7.58
N ASP A 43 7.12 -1.78 -6.27
CA ASP A 43 6.35 -2.86 -5.62
C ASP A 43 4.88 -2.90 -6.09
N HIS A 44 4.26 -1.74 -6.37
CA HIS A 44 2.91 -1.71 -6.94
C HIS A 44 2.89 -2.30 -8.35
N LEU A 45 3.81 -1.87 -9.21
CA LEU A 45 3.96 -2.40 -10.58
C LEU A 45 4.24 -3.91 -10.57
N GLU A 46 5.13 -4.38 -9.70
CA GLU A 46 5.43 -5.80 -9.54
C GLU A 46 4.22 -6.60 -9.06
N GLY A 47 3.42 -6.07 -8.13
CA GLY A 47 2.18 -6.70 -7.68
C GLY A 47 1.18 -6.89 -8.83
N VAL A 48 1.01 -5.85 -9.67
CA VAL A 48 0.15 -5.90 -10.86
C VAL A 48 0.68 -6.92 -11.88
N ASN A 49 1.97 -6.85 -12.22
CA ASN A 49 2.56 -7.74 -13.22
C ASN A 49 2.54 -9.21 -12.75
N ALA A 50 2.88 -9.47 -11.50
CA ALA A 50 2.84 -10.81 -10.93
C ALA A 50 1.43 -11.41 -10.95
N PHE A 51 0.41 -10.59 -10.67
CA PHE A 51 -1.00 -11.00 -10.76
C PHE A 51 -1.38 -11.36 -12.20
N LEU A 52 -1.03 -10.51 -13.17
CA LEU A 52 -1.32 -10.76 -14.59
C LEU A 52 -0.59 -12.00 -15.14
N GLU A 53 0.63 -12.26 -14.66
CA GLU A 53 1.45 -13.40 -15.05
C GLU A 53 1.13 -14.69 -14.27
N GLY A 54 0.25 -14.64 -13.26
CA GLY A 54 -0.11 -15.80 -12.44
C GLY A 54 1.05 -16.35 -11.59
N ARG A 55 2.02 -15.50 -11.23
CA ARG A 55 3.19 -15.86 -10.41
C ARG A 55 3.17 -15.17 -9.05
N SER A 56 3.99 -15.66 -8.13
CA SER A 56 4.20 -14.96 -6.85
C SER A 56 4.98 -13.65 -7.06
N PRO A 57 4.56 -12.53 -6.45
CA PRO A 57 5.27 -11.27 -6.53
C PRO A 57 6.57 -11.28 -5.69
N LYS A 58 7.55 -10.47 -6.10
CA LYS A 58 8.83 -10.27 -5.42
C LYS A 58 9.02 -8.80 -5.02
N PHE A 59 8.51 -8.46 -3.85
CA PHE A 59 8.61 -7.10 -3.32
C PHE A 59 10.01 -6.77 -2.79
N LYS A 60 10.47 -5.53 -3.01
CA LYS A 60 11.77 -5.01 -2.58
C LYS A 60 11.67 -3.79 -1.65
N GLY A 61 10.48 -3.19 -1.51
CA GLY A 61 10.29 -2.01 -0.69
C GLY A 61 10.74 -0.71 -1.39
N GLU A 62 10.59 -0.66 -2.71
CA GLU A 62 10.95 0.47 -3.59
C GLU A 62 9.71 1.02 -4.30
#